data_AF-A0A834L2Y5-F1
#
_entry.id   AF-A0A834L2Y5-F1
#
_cell.length_a   1.000
_cell.length_b   1.000
_cell.length_c   1.000
_cell.angle_alpha   90.00
_cell.angle_beta   90.00
_cell.angle_gamma   90.00
#
_symmetry.space_group_name_H-M   'P 1'
#
loop_
_entity.id
_entity.type
_entity.pdbx_description
1 polymer ?
#
loop_
_entity_poly.entity_id
_entity_poly.type
_entity_poly.pdbx_seq_one_letter_code
_entity_poly.pdbx_strand_id
1 'polypeptide(L)'
;MKASQCLIVFAQDGASSHQNGTGTSKIPNLFSPYCVCILSKHPYFSALKDCLSCLLIELRSCRLSDVKEKVKDFAAKLSLVPIPPPGHLHLMFSLSPLTITLPSRLDNNQPVIDLDLHLPFLCFRPQTLLQVLSCLLQEQQLVFFSSDFSKLTLISESLLIFLKPLCWQHPYVPVLARGMLDFVMAPTAFLMGCHLSHFDEVAAETSDLILVNLDDGSVRSSSSDTVDLPDIPPVAADCFTQGYTSYEHMKAFFDKIL
;
A
#
# COMPACT_ATOMS: atom_id res chain seq x y z
N MET A 1 -22.22 9.22 16.57
CA MET A 1 -20.81 8.93 16.90
C MET A 1 -19.94 9.55 15.83
N LYS A 2 -19.15 10.59 16.16
CA LYS A 2 -18.27 11.25 15.18
C LYS A 2 -17.15 10.28 14.82
N ALA A 3 -17.09 9.86 13.56
CA ALA A 3 -16.01 9.04 13.03
C ALA A 3 -14.75 9.90 12.96
N SER A 4 -13.97 9.92 14.04
CA SER A 4 -12.70 10.65 14.09
C SER A 4 -11.67 9.93 13.21
N GLN A 5 -11.45 10.46 12.01
CA GLN A 5 -10.24 10.21 11.24
C GLN A 5 -9.07 10.80 12.05
N CYS A 6 -8.15 9.96 12.51
CA CYS A 6 -6.96 10.41 13.22
C CYS A 6 -5.92 10.81 12.18
N LEU A 7 -6.00 12.06 11.70
CA LEU A 7 -5.03 12.62 10.80
C LEU A 7 -3.84 13.17 11.61
N ILE A 8 -2.69 12.50 11.52
CA ILE A 8 -1.41 13.04 11.99
C ILE A 8 -0.58 13.36 10.75
N VAL A 9 -0.26 14.64 10.57
CA VAL A 9 0.70 15.07 9.55
C VAL A 9 2.05 15.23 10.22
N PHE A 10 3.01 14.38 9.86
CA PHE A 10 4.40 14.56 10.28
C PHE A 10 5.11 15.46 9.26
N ALA A 11 5.60 16.60 9.71
CA ALA A 11 6.66 17.33 9.02
C ALA A 11 7.97 16.97 9.73
N GLN A 12 8.87 16.28 9.06
CA GLN A 12 10.19 15.97 9.62
C GLN A 12 11.17 17.06 9.17
N ASP A 13 11.58 17.93 10.09
CA ASP A 13 12.66 18.89 9.87
C ASP A 13 14.00 18.15 9.92
N GLY A 14 14.62 17.94 8.76
CA GLY A 14 15.97 17.41 8.65
C GLY A 14 17.00 18.53 8.72
N ALA A 15 17.18 19.17 9.88
CA ALA A 15 18.33 20.06 10.10
C ALA A 15 18.74 20.12 11.57
N SER A 16 19.77 19.34 11.94
CA SER A 16 20.60 19.66 13.10
C SER A 16 21.99 20.04 12.61
N SER A 17 22.37 21.30 12.82
CA SER A 17 23.77 21.73 12.75
C SER A 17 23.99 22.82 13.80
N HIS A 18 24.75 22.47 14.84
CA HIS A 18 25.31 23.41 15.81
C HIS A 18 26.35 24.29 15.09
N GLN A 19 26.19 25.62 15.13
CA GLN A 19 27.24 26.55 14.71
C GLN A 19 27.87 27.23 15.94
N ASN A 20 29.15 26.95 16.16
CA ASN A 20 30.07 27.87 16.82
C ASN A 20 31.15 28.23 15.79
N GLY A 21 31.17 29.48 15.31
CA GLY A 21 32.24 29.97 14.44
C GLY A 21 31.87 31.21 13.63
N THR A 22 32.40 32.35 14.04
CA THR A 22 32.34 33.64 13.33
C THR A 22 33.11 33.59 12.01
N GLY A 23 32.41 33.59 10.87
CA GLY A 23 32.99 33.73 9.55
C GLY A 23 31.90 33.99 8.50
N THR A 24 32.02 35.08 7.73
CA THR A 24 31.10 35.44 6.64
C THR A 24 31.28 34.51 5.44
N SER A 25 30.81 33.27 5.55
CA SER A 25 30.66 32.34 4.42
C SER A 25 29.20 32.34 3.97
N LYS A 26 28.95 32.52 2.66
CA LYS A 26 27.62 32.33 2.07
C LYS A 26 27.08 30.97 2.51
N ILE A 27 26.05 30.97 3.36
CA ILE A 27 25.41 29.76 3.84
C ILE A 27 24.89 29.00 2.60
N PRO A 28 25.30 27.74 2.36
CA PRO A 28 24.74 26.98 1.25
C PRO A 28 23.23 26.86 1.46
N ASN A 29 22.45 27.03 0.39
CA ASN A 29 21.02 26.73 0.43
C ASN A 29 20.86 25.24 0.76
N LEU A 30 20.57 24.93 2.01
CA LEU A 30 20.30 23.58 2.48
C LEU A 30 18.85 23.24 2.09
N PHE A 31 18.67 22.16 1.31
CA PHE A 31 17.35 21.61 1.02
C PHE A 31 17.00 20.61 2.12
N SER A 32 15.90 20.84 2.84
CA SER A 32 15.32 19.84 3.74
C SER A 32 14.17 19.13 3.02
N PRO A 33 14.17 17.79 2.92
CA PRO A 33 13.02 17.07 2.39
C PRO A 33 11.84 17.19 3.36
N TYR A 34 10.64 17.41 2.82
CA TYR A 34 9.39 17.38 3.59
C TYR A 34 8.55 16.20 3.11
N CYS A 35 7.94 15.49 4.05
CA CYS A 35 6.92 14.48 3.79
C CYS A 35 5.60 14.95 4.38
N VAL A 36 4.48 14.58 3.76
CA VAL A 36 3.15 14.78 4.32
C VAL A 36 2.40 13.46 4.16
N CYS A 37 1.87 12.94 5.27
CA CYS A 37 1.12 11.70 5.30
C CYS A 37 -0.30 11.93 5.83
N ILE A 38 -1.25 11.15 5.33
CA ILE A 38 -2.58 11.02 5.92
C ILE A 38 -2.65 9.66 6.62
N LEU A 39 -3.06 9.69 7.88
CA LEU A 39 -3.40 8.50 8.64
C LEU A 39 -4.93 8.38 8.71
N SER A 40 -5.44 7.21 8.33
CA SER A 40 -6.87 6.95 8.26
C SER A 40 -7.15 5.53 8.74
N LYS A 41 -8.29 5.34 9.41
CA LYS A 41 -8.83 4.01 9.73
C LYS A 41 -9.61 3.39 8.57
N HIS A 42 -9.83 4.15 7.50
CA HIS A 42 -10.63 3.74 6.35
C HIS A 42 -9.72 3.66 5.10
N PRO A 43 -9.80 2.56 4.32
CA PRO A 43 -8.88 2.25 3.22
C PRO A 43 -9.25 3.00 1.92
N TYR A 44 -9.40 4.32 2.00
CA TYR A 44 -9.72 5.19 0.86
C TYR A 44 -8.44 5.59 0.08
N PHE A 45 -7.73 4.61 -0.47
CA PHE A 45 -6.39 4.83 -1.06
C PHE A 45 -6.40 5.87 -2.19
N SER A 46 -7.31 5.73 -3.16
CA SER A 46 -7.39 6.61 -4.31
C SER A 46 -7.85 8.01 -3.90
N ALA A 47 -8.91 8.10 -3.09
CA ALA A 47 -9.41 9.40 -2.63
C ALA A 47 -8.40 10.14 -1.74
N LEU A 48 -7.69 9.45 -0.85
CA LEU A 48 -6.67 10.07 0.01
C LEU A 48 -5.42 10.48 -0.78
N LYS A 49 -5.03 9.73 -1.81
CA LYS A 49 -3.99 10.13 -2.77
C LYS A 49 -4.38 11.41 -3.50
N ASP A 50 -5.64 11.52 -3.94
CA ASP A 50 -6.15 12.74 -4.58
C ASP A 50 -6.17 13.92 -3.61
N CYS A 51 -6.58 13.69 -2.34
CA CYS A 51 -6.51 14.70 -1.29
C CYS A 51 -5.07 15.22 -1.10
N LEU A 52 -4.10 14.31 -0.96
CA LEU A 52 -2.68 14.66 -0.86
C LEU A 52 -2.18 15.39 -2.10
N SER A 53 -2.63 15.01 -3.29
CA SER A 53 -2.25 15.67 -4.55
C SER A 53 -2.72 17.13 -4.58
N CYS A 54 -3.95 17.41 -4.13
CA CYS A 54 -4.44 18.79 -3.99
C CYS A 54 -3.59 19.59 -2.99
N LEU A 55 -3.29 19.01 -1.83
CA LEU A 55 -2.43 19.66 -0.84
C LEU A 55 -1.03 19.95 -1.41
N LEU A 56 -0.43 18.99 -2.10
CA LEU A 56 0.91 19.18 -2.70
C LEU A 56 0.92 20.30 -3.73
N ILE A 57 -0.15 20.48 -4.51
CA ILE A 57 -0.30 21.61 -5.44
C ILE A 57 -0.35 22.93 -4.67
N GLU A 58 -1.16 23.03 -3.61
CA GLU A 58 -1.24 24.21 -2.77
C GLU A 58 0.14 24.53 -2.15
N LEU A 59 0.81 23.54 -1.56
CA LEU A 59 2.11 23.70 -0.91
C LEU A 59 3.22 24.11 -1.87
N ARG A 60 3.21 23.61 -3.12
CA ARG A 60 4.19 24.01 -4.16
C ARG A 60 4.07 25.49 -4.54
N SER A 61 2.89 26.07 -4.41
CA SER A 61 2.64 27.48 -4.73
C SER A 61 2.81 28.42 -3.53
N CYS A 62 3.05 27.89 -2.33
CA CYS A 62 3.02 28.62 -1.09
C CYS A 62 4.42 28.94 -0.55
N ARG A 63 4.53 29.96 0.32
CA ARG A 63 5.80 30.27 1.00
C ARG A 63 6.04 29.24 2.10
N LEU A 64 7.30 28.96 2.40
CA LEU A 64 7.67 28.00 3.44
C LEU A 64 7.07 28.36 4.82
N SER A 65 6.94 29.66 5.11
CA SER A 65 6.31 30.17 6.35
C SER A 65 4.86 29.72 6.52
N ASP A 66 4.16 29.48 5.42
CA ASP A 66 2.71 29.30 5.38
C ASP A 66 2.35 27.80 5.33
N VAL A 67 3.32 26.91 5.07
CA VAL A 67 3.13 25.45 4.92
C VAL A 67 2.38 24.87 6.13
N LYS A 68 2.77 25.26 7.35
CA LYS A 68 2.15 24.76 8.58
C LYS A 68 0.69 25.14 8.68
N GLU A 69 0.33 26.38 8.32
CA GLU A 69 -1.05 26.86 8.32
C GLU A 69 -1.87 26.15 7.24
N LYS A 70 -1.33 25.99 6.03
CA LYS A 70 -1.98 25.25 4.94
C LYS A 70 -2.26 23.80 5.29
N VAL A 71 -1.28 23.12 5.89
CA VAL A 71 -1.45 21.74 6.37
C VAL A 71 -2.55 21.67 7.45
N LYS A 72 -2.60 22.64 8.37
CA LYS A 72 -3.63 22.69 9.42
C LYS A 72 -5.03 22.92 8.85
N ASP A 73 -5.16 23.83 7.89
CA ASP A 73 -6.43 24.12 7.22
C ASP A 73 -6.91 22.91 6.40
N PHE A 74 -6.00 22.26 5.68
CA PHE A 74 -6.28 21.02 4.97
C PHE A 74 -6.75 19.92 5.93
N ALA A 75 -6.05 19.75 7.05
CA ALA A 75 -6.42 18.78 8.07
C ALA A 75 -7.81 19.07 8.66
N ALA A 76 -8.11 20.34 8.94
CA ALA A 76 -9.43 20.76 9.41
C ALA A 76 -10.52 20.44 8.39
N LYS A 77 -10.31 20.78 7.10
CA LYS A 77 -11.25 20.46 6.01
C LYS A 77 -11.52 18.95 5.92
N LEU A 78 -10.47 18.13 5.90
CA LEU A 78 -10.61 16.68 5.77
C LEU A 78 -11.31 16.06 6.99
N SER A 79 -11.05 16.56 8.20
CA SER A 79 -11.68 16.08 9.43
C SER A 79 -13.21 16.31 9.49
N LEU A 80 -13.72 17.23 8.67
CA LEU A 80 -15.16 17.51 8.54
C LEU A 80 -15.85 16.62 7.50
N VAL A 81 -15.10 15.89 6.68
CA VAL A 81 -15.65 14.99 5.66
C VAL A 81 -16.22 13.74 6.34
N PRO A 82 -17.54 13.49 6.27
CA PRO A 82 -18.12 12.30 6.85
C PRO A 82 -17.80 11.06 6.01
N ILE A 83 -17.87 9.89 6.63
CA ILE A 83 -17.76 8.61 5.93
C ILE A 83 -19.13 8.27 5.32
N PRO A 84 -19.21 7.87 4.04
CA PRO A 84 -20.48 7.49 3.44
C PRO A 84 -21.14 6.33 4.20
N PRO A 85 -22.45 6.39 4.47
CA PRO A 85 -23.18 5.27 5.03
C PRO A 85 -23.27 4.13 4.01
N PRO A 86 -23.35 2.86 4.44
CA PRO A 86 -23.51 1.72 3.55
C PRO A 86 -24.70 1.88 2.60
N GLY A 87 -24.54 1.44 1.35
CA GLY A 87 -25.54 1.48 0.29
C GLY A 87 -24.96 1.98 -1.04
N HIS A 88 -25.85 2.40 -1.94
CA HIS A 88 -25.48 2.81 -3.30
C HIS A 88 -25.10 4.28 -3.45
N LEU A 89 -25.07 5.05 -2.35
CA LEU A 89 -24.79 6.48 -2.38
C LEU A 89 -23.34 6.74 -1.99
N HIS A 90 -22.54 7.17 -2.96
CA HIS A 90 -21.19 7.65 -2.74
C HIS A 90 -21.19 9.08 -2.19
N LEU A 91 -20.18 9.42 -1.40
CA LEU A 91 -19.97 10.79 -0.95
C LEU A 91 -19.01 11.50 -1.90
N MET A 92 -19.32 12.73 -2.27
CA MET A 92 -18.43 13.56 -3.09
C MET A 92 -18.18 14.88 -2.38
N PHE A 93 -16.93 15.33 -2.39
CA PHE A 93 -16.52 16.64 -1.88
C PHE A 93 -15.42 17.23 -2.75
N SER A 94 -15.25 18.55 -2.72
CA SER A 94 -14.27 19.23 -3.56
C SER A 94 -13.09 19.72 -2.73
N LEU A 95 -11.89 19.38 -3.18
CA LEU A 95 -10.63 19.99 -2.76
C LEU A 95 -9.94 20.49 -4.02
N SER A 96 -9.91 21.80 -4.23
CA SER A 96 -9.39 22.38 -5.48
C SER A 96 -8.00 21.82 -5.83
N PRO A 97 -7.76 21.36 -7.07
CA PRO A 97 -8.64 21.43 -8.24
C PRO A 97 -9.56 20.21 -8.45
N LEU A 98 -9.56 19.22 -7.55
CA LEU A 98 -10.23 17.94 -7.73
C LEU A 98 -11.60 17.86 -7.03
N THR A 99 -12.48 17.07 -7.61
CA THR A 99 -13.67 16.53 -6.91
C THR A 99 -13.37 15.10 -6.54
N ILE A 100 -13.41 14.82 -5.25
CA ILE A 100 -12.99 13.56 -4.65
C ILE A 100 -14.24 12.77 -4.26
N THR A 101 -14.25 11.50 -4.64
CA THR A 101 -15.35 10.57 -4.36
C THR A 101 -14.90 9.55 -3.31
N LEU A 102 -15.68 9.42 -2.23
CA LEU A 102 -15.55 8.30 -1.30
C LEU A 102 -16.59 7.23 -1.68
N PRO A 103 -16.16 6.07 -2.18
CA PRO A 103 -17.08 4.96 -2.44
C PRO A 103 -17.75 4.50 -1.15
N SER A 104 -18.98 3.98 -1.29
CA SER A 104 -19.72 3.40 -0.18
C SER A 104 -19.56 1.88 -0.20
N ARG A 105 -19.72 1.27 0.98
CA ARG A 105 -19.81 -0.18 1.12
C ARG A 105 -21.21 -0.62 0.70
N LEU A 106 -21.34 -1.74 -0.01
CA LEU A 106 -22.67 -2.26 -0.36
C LEU A 106 -23.44 -2.71 0.90
N ASP A 107 -22.76 -3.36 1.83
CA ASP A 107 -23.31 -3.76 3.12
C ASP A 107 -22.34 -3.50 4.30
N ASN A 108 -22.71 -3.94 5.51
CA ASN A 108 -21.86 -3.80 6.71
C ASN A 108 -20.71 -4.82 6.78
N ASN A 109 -20.74 -5.87 5.97
CA ASN A 109 -19.82 -7.01 6.05
C ASN A 109 -18.74 -6.96 4.97
N GLN A 110 -18.92 -6.15 3.93
CA GLN A 110 -17.97 -5.97 2.86
C GLN A 110 -17.01 -4.79 3.11
N PRO A 111 -15.73 -4.94 2.73
CA PRO A 111 -14.78 -3.85 2.81
C PRO A 111 -15.12 -2.74 1.81
N VAL A 112 -14.73 -1.51 2.14
CA VAL A 112 -14.63 -0.46 1.12
C VAL A 112 -13.48 -0.84 0.20
N ILE A 113 -13.70 -0.77 -1.11
CA ILE A 113 -12.66 -0.95 -2.12
C ILE A 113 -12.48 0.37 -2.86
N ASP A 114 -11.38 1.05 -2.58
CA ASP A 114 -10.97 2.33 -3.20
C ASP A 114 -9.53 2.24 -3.73
N LEU A 115 -9.22 1.10 -4.36
CA LEU A 115 -7.94 0.83 -4.99
C LEU A 115 -8.14 0.05 -6.30
N ASP A 116 -7.13 0.12 -7.15
CA ASP A 116 -7.20 -0.47 -8.48
C ASP A 116 -6.75 -1.94 -8.45
N LEU A 117 -7.73 -2.85 -8.45
CA LEU A 117 -7.50 -4.28 -8.28
C LEU A 117 -6.86 -4.96 -9.50
N HIS A 118 -6.64 -4.25 -10.60
CA HIS A 118 -5.98 -4.82 -11.77
C HIS A 118 -4.45 -4.91 -11.61
N LEU A 119 -3.85 -4.20 -10.65
CA LEU A 119 -2.39 -4.11 -10.50
C LEU A 119 -1.68 -5.47 -10.31
N PRO A 120 -2.17 -6.42 -9.49
CA PRO A 120 -1.55 -7.76 -9.40
C PRO A 120 -1.53 -8.49 -10.75
N PHE A 121 -2.57 -8.33 -11.57
CA PHE A 121 -2.67 -8.95 -12.90
C PHE A 121 -1.69 -8.35 -13.91
N LEU A 122 -1.25 -7.10 -13.69
CA LEU A 122 -0.18 -6.50 -14.50
C LEU A 122 1.23 -6.94 -14.06
N CYS A 123 1.39 -7.26 -12.77
CA CYS A 123 2.70 -7.62 -12.21
C CYS A 123 3.01 -9.11 -12.34
N PHE A 124 1.99 -9.96 -12.41
CA PHE A 124 2.16 -11.42 -12.41
C PHE A 124 1.52 -12.07 -13.62
N ARG A 125 2.16 -13.15 -14.09
CA ARG A 125 1.46 -14.15 -14.92
C ARG A 125 0.37 -14.84 -14.09
N PRO A 126 -0.74 -15.30 -14.70
CA PRO A 126 -1.84 -15.92 -13.95
C PRO A 126 -1.41 -17.06 -13.04
N GLN A 127 -0.49 -17.91 -13.51
CA GLN A 127 0.05 -19.04 -12.74
C GLN A 127 0.82 -18.55 -11.51
N THR A 128 1.63 -17.51 -11.66
CA THR A 128 2.39 -16.92 -10.55
C THR A 128 1.50 -16.17 -9.57
N LEU A 129 0.46 -15.50 -10.06
CA LEU A 129 -0.53 -14.85 -9.19
C LEU A 129 -1.28 -15.87 -8.32
N LEU A 130 -1.74 -16.97 -8.92
CA LEU A 130 -2.32 -18.08 -8.17
C LEU A 130 -1.34 -18.68 -7.16
N GLN A 131 -0.08 -18.81 -7.55
CA GLN A 131 0.96 -19.32 -6.69
C GLN A 131 1.14 -18.44 -5.45
N VAL A 132 1.21 -17.11 -5.62
CA VAL A 132 1.25 -16.16 -4.51
C VAL A 132 -0.02 -16.25 -3.64
N LEU A 133 -1.20 -16.35 -4.25
CA LEU A 133 -2.46 -16.53 -3.51
C LEU A 133 -2.47 -17.84 -2.72
N SER A 134 -1.97 -18.94 -3.26
CA SER A 134 -1.82 -20.22 -2.56
C SER A 134 -0.89 -20.12 -1.36
N CYS A 135 0.21 -19.37 -1.48
CA CYS A 135 1.12 -19.12 -0.37
C CYS A 135 0.44 -18.34 0.76
N LEU A 136 -0.37 -17.33 0.42
CA LEU A 136 -1.18 -16.59 1.39
C LEU A 136 -2.26 -17.49 2.03
N LEU A 137 -2.94 -18.34 1.27
CA LEU A 137 -3.95 -19.25 1.82
C LEU A 137 -3.35 -20.29 2.78
N GLN A 138 -2.06 -20.57 2.65
CA GLN A 138 -1.32 -21.51 3.49
C GLN A 138 -0.51 -20.83 4.57
N GLU A 139 -0.73 -19.53 4.79
CA GLU A 139 -0.11 -18.80 5.88
C GLU A 139 1.42 -18.92 5.85
N GLN A 140 2.02 -18.78 4.67
CA GLN A 140 3.47 -18.81 4.51
C GLN A 140 4.12 -17.48 4.97
N GLN A 141 5.45 -17.45 5.02
CA GLN A 141 6.23 -16.23 5.30
C GLN A 141 6.57 -15.53 3.97
N LEU A 142 5.78 -14.53 3.55
CA LEU A 142 5.97 -13.83 2.29
C LEU A 142 6.67 -12.48 2.50
N VAL A 143 7.71 -12.22 1.70
CA VAL A 143 8.34 -10.91 1.57
C VAL A 143 8.21 -10.41 0.14
N PHE A 144 7.50 -9.30 -0.05
CA PHE A 144 7.36 -8.64 -1.33
C PHE A 144 8.47 -7.62 -1.54
N PHE A 145 9.00 -7.53 -2.75
CA PHE A 145 10.05 -6.59 -3.13
C PHE A 145 9.62 -5.75 -4.32
N SER A 146 9.94 -4.46 -4.27
CA SER A 146 9.79 -3.56 -5.42
C SER A 146 10.71 -2.35 -5.26
N SER A 147 11.11 -1.77 -6.38
CA SER A 147 11.70 -0.43 -6.43
C SER A 147 10.67 0.69 -6.20
N ASP A 148 9.37 0.38 -6.26
CA ASP A 148 8.26 1.30 -5.99
C ASP A 148 7.48 0.89 -4.73
N PHE A 149 7.60 1.68 -3.66
CA PHE A 149 6.88 1.46 -2.40
C PHE A 149 5.35 1.47 -2.56
N SER A 150 4.83 2.16 -3.57
CA SER A 150 3.39 2.21 -3.85
C SER A 150 2.88 0.84 -4.28
N LYS A 151 3.65 0.12 -5.11
CA LYS A 151 3.30 -1.24 -5.55
C LYS A 151 3.20 -2.20 -4.37
N LEU A 152 4.14 -2.13 -3.43
CA LEU A 152 4.14 -3.01 -2.25
C LEU A 152 2.81 -2.93 -1.50
N THR A 153 2.34 -1.73 -1.19
CA THR A 153 1.05 -1.54 -0.49
C THR A 153 -0.13 -1.93 -1.38
N LEU A 154 -0.22 -1.39 -2.60
CA LEU A 154 -1.40 -1.57 -3.45
C LEU A 154 -1.62 -3.03 -3.87
N ILE A 155 -0.55 -3.75 -4.18
CA ILE A 155 -0.62 -5.17 -4.57
C ILE A 155 -0.95 -6.02 -3.35
N SER A 156 -0.34 -5.76 -2.19
CA SER A 156 -0.65 -6.49 -0.96
C SER A 156 -2.14 -6.35 -0.58
N GLU A 157 -2.67 -5.13 -0.56
CA GLU A 157 -4.10 -4.88 -0.28
C GLU A 157 -5.01 -5.57 -1.31
N SER A 158 -4.65 -5.51 -2.60
CA SER A 158 -5.42 -6.19 -3.65
C SER A 158 -5.47 -7.70 -3.44
N LEU A 159 -4.33 -8.31 -3.12
CA LEU A 159 -4.26 -9.74 -2.86
C LEU A 159 -5.07 -10.13 -1.62
N LEU A 160 -4.99 -9.35 -0.54
CA LEU A 160 -5.81 -9.58 0.66
C LEU A 160 -7.31 -9.44 0.40
N ILE A 161 -7.72 -8.57 -0.54
CA ILE A 161 -9.09 -8.48 -1.02
C ILE A 161 -9.48 -9.73 -1.81
N PHE A 162 -8.59 -10.29 -2.63
CA PHE A 162 -8.86 -11.51 -3.39
C PHE A 162 -9.07 -12.74 -2.49
N LEU A 163 -8.53 -12.73 -1.26
CA LEU A 163 -8.75 -13.81 -0.30
C LEU A 163 -10.17 -13.84 0.28
N LYS A 164 -10.98 -12.79 0.09
CA LYS A 164 -12.33 -12.73 0.67
C LYS A 164 -13.19 -13.93 0.25
N PRO A 165 -13.98 -14.50 1.18
CA PRO A 165 -14.29 -14.00 2.53
C PRO A 165 -13.25 -14.30 3.60
N LEU A 166 -12.16 -15.01 3.28
CA LEU A 166 -11.08 -15.28 4.22
C LEU A 166 -10.36 -13.97 4.58
N CYS A 167 -9.84 -13.92 5.80
CA CYS A 167 -9.16 -12.76 6.33
C CYS A 167 -7.79 -13.20 6.84
N TRP A 168 -6.74 -12.56 6.34
CA TRP A 168 -5.39 -12.74 6.87
C TRP A 168 -5.34 -12.34 8.36
N GLN A 169 -4.83 -13.24 9.21
CA GLN A 169 -4.80 -13.05 10.68
C GLN A 169 -3.39 -12.79 11.22
N HIS A 170 -2.37 -12.83 10.35
CA HIS A 170 -0.97 -12.75 10.72
C HIS A 170 -0.41 -11.33 10.55
N PRO A 171 0.81 -11.04 11.06
CA PRO A 171 1.45 -9.75 10.84
C PRO A 171 1.45 -9.35 9.37
N TYR A 172 1.03 -8.10 9.13
CA TYR A 172 1.00 -7.49 7.81
C TYR A 172 1.68 -6.12 7.88
N VAL A 173 2.80 -5.98 7.19
CA VAL A 173 3.59 -4.75 7.13
C VAL A 173 3.98 -4.48 5.67
N PRO A 174 3.14 -3.78 4.88
CA PRO A 174 3.35 -3.65 3.44
C PRO A 174 4.66 -2.94 3.08
N VAL A 175 5.22 -2.12 3.98
CA VAL A 175 6.53 -1.51 3.81
C VAL A 175 7.29 -1.54 5.14
N LEU A 176 8.34 -2.34 5.21
CA LEU A 176 9.33 -2.32 6.28
C LEU A 176 10.35 -1.22 6.04
N ALA A 177 10.64 -0.45 7.09
CA ALA A 177 11.78 0.44 7.11
C ALA A 177 13.08 -0.37 7.26
N ARG A 178 14.20 0.18 6.78
CA ARG A 178 15.52 -0.46 6.89
C ARG A 178 15.88 -0.90 8.30
N GLY A 179 15.57 -0.11 9.32
CA GLY A 179 15.83 -0.45 10.73
C GLY A 179 14.91 -1.52 11.32
N MET A 180 14.02 -2.08 10.51
CA MET A 180 13.01 -3.08 10.89
C MET A 180 13.16 -4.37 10.06
N LEU A 181 14.27 -4.57 9.34
CA LEU A 181 14.43 -5.78 8.53
C LEU A 181 14.49 -7.05 9.38
N ASP A 182 14.99 -6.97 10.62
CA ASP A 182 15.00 -8.09 11.57
C ASP A 182 13.62 -8.72 11.83
N PHE A 183 12.51 -8.01 11.54
CA PHE A 183 11.17 -8.57 11.68
C PHE A 183 10.87 -9.71 10.70
N VAL A 184 11.62 -9.84 9.59
CA VAL A 184 11.50 -10.98 8.66
C VAL A 184 11.95 -12.31 9.29
N MET A 185 12.60 -12.26 10.46
CA MET A 185 13.01 -13.43 11.24
C MET A 185 11.90 -13.95 12.16
N ALA A 186 10.69 -13.41 12.08
CA ALA A 186 9.56 -13.89 12.86
C ALA A 186 9.29 -15.38 12.56
N PRO A 187 9.08 -16.23 13.58
CA PRO A 187 8.92 -17.68 13.38
C PRO A 187 7.51 -18.07 12.90
N THR A 188 6.60 -17.10 12.76
CA THR A 188 5.21 -17.29 12.34
C THR A 188 5.02 -16.77 10.92
N ALA A 189 3.92 -17.18 10.30
CA ALA A 189 3.43 -16.58 9.07
C ALA A 189 3.44 -15.04 9.12
N PHE A 190 3.71 -14.39 8.00
CA PHE A 190 3.60 -12.95 7.84
C PHE A 190 3.53 -12.55 6.36
N LEU A 191 3.04 -11.33 6.13
CA LEU A 191 3.15 -10.66 4.84
C LEU A 191 3.86 -9.33 5.05
N MET A 192 5.08 -9.21 4.53
CA MET A 192 5.89 -8.01 4.65
C MET A 192 6.35 -7.52 3.29
N GLY A 193 6.67 -6.23 3.16
CA GLY A 193 7.23 -5.66 1.93
C GLY A 193 8.51 -4.88 2.19
N CYS A 194 9.49 -5.01 1.30
CA CYS A 194 10.80 -4.35 1.38
C CYS A 194 11.14 -3.65 0.07
N HIS A 195 11.94 -2.58 0.14
CA HIS A 195 12.53 -2.04 -1.08
C HIS A 195 13.49 -3.06 -1.70
N LEU A 196 13.54 -3.11 -3.03
CA LEU A 196 14.35 -4.09 -3.78
C LEU A 196 15.85 -4.05 -3.41
N SER A 197 16.36 -2.91 -2.94
CA SER A 197 17.76 -2.79 -2.47
C SER A 197 18.09 -3.66 -1.25
N HIS A 198 17.09 -4.17 -0.54
CA HIS A 198 17.26 -5.07 0.61
C HIS A 198 17.10 -6.54 0.24
N PHE A 199 16.94 -6.86 -1.05
CA PHE A 199 16.71 -8.24 -1.49
C PHE A 199 17.82 -9.18 -1.04
N ASP A 200 19.09 -8.86 -1.31
CA ASP A 200 20.21 -9.74 -0.96
C ASP A 200 20.37 -9.92 0.55
N GLU A 201 20.11 -8.86 1.33
CA GLU A 201 20.13 -8.87 2.80
C GLU A 201 19.07 -9.82 3.36
N VAL A 202 17.83 -9.71 2.88
CA VAL A 202 16.71 -10.56 3.31
C VAL A 202 16.83 -11.99 2.77
N ALA A 203 17.35 -12.16 1.54
CA ALA A 203 17.53 -13.48 0.93
C ALA A 203 18.65 -14.32 1.57
N ALA A 204 19.63 -13.66 2.20
CA ALA A 204 20.68 -14.33 2.96
C ALA A 204 20.19 -14.93 4.29
N GLU A 205 18.99 -14.57 4.73
CA GLU A 205 18.40 -15.11 5.96
C GLU A 205 17.95 -16.57 5.79
N THR A 206 18.17 -17.38 6.82
CA THR A 206 18.03 -18.85 6.77
C THR A 206 16.61 -19.38 7.01
N SER A 207 15.60 -18.51 7.10
CA SER A 207 14.19 -18.92 7.16
C SER A 207 13.69 -19.23 5.76
N ASP A 208 12.82 -20.24 5.57
CA ASP A 208 12.17 -20.59 4.29
C ASP A 208 11.20 -19.49 3.83
N LEU A 209 11.74 -18.31 3.51
CA LEU A 209 11.01 -17.13 3.07
C LEU A 209 10.61 -17.28 1.62
N ILE A 210 9.37 -16.91 1.32
CA ILE A 210 8.88 -16.77 -0.04
C ILE A 210 9.13 -15.33 -0.48
N LEU A 211 10.15 -15.17 -1.31
CA LEU A 211 10.60 -13.88 -1.83
C LEU A 211 9.88 -13.61 -3.15
N VAL A 212 9.08 -12.55 -3.19
CA VAL A 212 8.27 -12.19 -4.36
C VAL A 212 8.72 -10.83 -4.90
N ASN A 213 9.27 -10.80 -6.11
CA ASN A 213 9.63 -9.55 -6.77
C ASN A 213 8.47 -9.04 -7.62
N LEU A 214 7.88 -7.90 -7.23
CA LEU A 214 6.75 -7.29 -7.90
C LEU A 214 7.13 -6.53 -9.19
N ASP A 215 8.42 -6.29 -9.42
CA ASP A 215 8.88 -5.57 -10.62
C ASP A 215 9.05 -6.50 -11.83
N ASP A 216 9.43 -7.76 -11.62
CA ASP A 216 9.56 -8.76 -12.67
C ASP A 216 8.56 -9.94 -12.54
N GLY A 217 7.78 -9.96 -11.46
CA GLY A 217 6.79 -10.99 -11.18
C GLY A 217 7.39 -12.34 -10.78
N SER A 218 8.64 -12.41 -10.34
CA SER A 218 9.30 -13.66 -9.93
C SER A 218 9.01 -14.04 -8.48
N VAL A 219 9.01 -15.35 -8.21
CA VAL A 219 8.84 -15.94 -6.87
C VAL A 219 10.00 -16.89 -6.63
N ARG A 220 10.66 -16.79 -5.48
CA ARG A 220 11.80 -17.63 -5.08
C ARG A 220 11.66 -18.07 -3.62
N SER A 221 12.26 -19.20 -3.28
CA SER A 221 12.56 -19.54 -1.88
C SER A 221 13.95 -19.02 -1.53
N SER A 222 14.16 -18.55 -0.31
CA SER A 222 15.50 -18.29 0.23
C SER A 222 16.35 -19.57 0.38
N SER A 223 15.71 -20.73 0.57
CA SER A 223 16.40 -22.01 0.85
C SER A 223 16.67 -22.88 -0.39
N SER A 224 16.02 -22.61 -1.53
CA SER A 224 16.21 -23.39 -2.78
C SER A 224 15.78 -22.64 -4.05
N ASP A 225 16.43 -22.96 -5.18
CA ASP A 225 16.10 -22.42 -6.51
C ASP A 225 14.75 -22.90 -7.05
N THR A 226 14.24 -24.02 -6.51
CA THR A 226 12.92 -24.56 -6.82
C THR A 226 12.00 -24.30 -5.65
N VAL A 227 11.08 -23.36 -5.80
CA VAL A 227 10.06 -23.13 -4.78
C VAL A 227 9.19 -24.39 -4.75
N ASP A 228 9.35 -25.23 -3.72
CA ASP A 228 8.54 -26.43 -3.50
C ASP A 228 7.16 -25.97 -3.01
N LEU A 229 6.46 -25.33 -3.94
CA LEU A 229 5.23 -24.65 -3.64
C LEU A 229 4.08 -25.63 -3.73
N PRO A 230 3.15 -25.54 -2.78
CA PRO A 230 1.99 -26.39 -2.72
C PRO A 230 1.20 -26.32 -4.04
N ASP A 231 0.97 -27.49 -4.63
CA ASP A 231 0.28 -27.63 -5.91
C ASP A 231 -1.10 -26.96 -5.85
N ILE A 232 -1.33 -26.02 -6.76
CA ILE A 232 -2.67 -25.45 -6.95
C ILE A 232 -3.55 -26.57 -7.52
N PRO A 233 -4.76 -26.81 -6.96
CA PRO A 233 -5.69 -27.76 -7.56
C PRO A 233 -5.91 -27.42 -9.05
N PRO A 234 -5.67 -28.36 -9.98
CA PRO A 234 -5.62 -28.05 -11.41
C PRO A 234 -6.93 -27.44 -11.93
N VAL A 235 -8.07 -27.86 -11.38
CA VAL A 235 -9.40 -27.29 -11.70
C VAL A 235 -9.48 -25.80 -11.34
N ALA A 236 -8.93 -25.39 -10.19
CA ALA A 236 -8.91 -23.99 -9.77
C ALA A 236 -7.96 -23.18 -10.67
N ALA A 237 -6.81 -23.75 -11.03
CA ALA A 237 -5.86 -23.13 -11.94
C ALA A 237 -6.44 -22.91 -13.34
N ASP A 238 -7.15 -23.91 -13.87
CA ASP A 238 -7.80 -23.85 -15.18
C ASP A 238 -8.94 -22.81 -15.17
N CYS A 239 -9.81 -22.82 -14.15
CA CYS A 239 -10.88 -21.84 -14.02
C CYS A 239 -10.34 -20.41 -13.93
N PHE A 240 -9.29 -20.18 -13.15
CA PHE A 240 -8.69 -18.86 -13.02
C PHE A 240 -8.02 -18.40 -14.32
N THR A 241 -7.30 -19.30 -15.01
CA THR A 241 -6.65 -18.98 -16.29
C THR A 241 -7.68 -18.69 -17.38
N GLN A 242 -8.78 -19.45 -17.44
CA GLN A 242 -9.90 -19.18 -18.35
C GLN A 242 -10.55 -17.82 -18.06
N GLY A 243 -10.81 -17.52 -16.78
CA GLY A 243 -11.35 -16.23 -16.35
C GLY A 243 -10.43 -15.04 -16.66
N TYR A 244 -9.12 -15.24 -16.58
CA TYR A 244 -8.11 -14.22 -16.91
C TYR A 244 -8.09 -13.85 -18.40
N THR A 245 -8.29 -14.83 -19.30
CA THR A 245 -8.26 -14.59 -20.76
C THR A 245 -9.48 -13.85 -21.30
N SER A 246 -10.53 -13.66 -20.50
CA SER A 246 -11.77 -13.02 -20.91
C SER A 246 -12.05 -11.79 -20.04
N TYR A 247 -11.94 -10.60 -20.62
CA TYR A 247 -12.17 -9.33 -19.94
C TYR A 247 -13.54 -9.25 -19.23
N GLU A 248 -14.58 -9.85 -19.82
CA GLU A 248 -15.91 -9.93 -19.18
C GLU A 248 -15.92 -10.84 -17.93
N HIS A 249 -15.11 -11.90 -17.91
CA HIS A 249 -15.01 -12.79 -16.75
C HIS A 249 -14.13 -12.21 -15.65
N MET A 250 -13.13 -11.40 -15.98
CA MET A 250 -12.36 -10.65 -14.98
C MET A 250 -13.25 -9.61 -14.28
N LYS A 251 -14.12 -8.92 -15.03
CA LYS A 251 -15.16 -8.06 -14.46
C LYS A 251 -16.15 -8.85 -13.60
N ALA A 252 -16.64 -10.00 -14.07
CA ALA A 252 -17.54 -10.87 -13.30
C ALA A 252 -16.87 -11.51 -12.05
N PHE A 253 -15.54 -11.70 -12.08
CA PHE A 253 -14.75 -12.14 -10.93
C PHE A 253 -14.66 -11.02 -9.89
N PHE A 254 -14.35 -9.80 -10.31
CA PHE A 254 -14.40 -8.63 -9.44
C PHE A 254 -15.80 -8.39 -8.88
N ASP A 255 -16.86 -8.48 -9.70
CA ASP A 255 -18.27 -8.32 -9.27
C ASP A 255 -18.78 -9.47 -8.37
N LYS A 256 -18.04 -10.59 -8.25
CA LYS A 256 -18.33 -11.67 -7.30
C LYS A 256 -17.57 -11.53 -5.98
N ILE A 257 -16.47 -10.78 -5.98
CA ILE A 257 -15.63 -10.51 -4.80
C ILE A 257 -16.07 -9.20 -4.12
N LEU A 258 -16.43 -8.19 -4.92
CA LEU A 258 -17.15 -6.97 -4.55
C LEU A 258 -18.64 -7.27 -4.37
#